data_AF-A0A2G5CZX1-F1
#
_entry.id   AF-A0A2G5CZX1-F1
#
_cell.length_a   1.000
_cell.length_b   1.000
_cell.length_c   1.000
_cell.angle_alpha   90.00
_cell.angle_beta   90.00
_cell.angle_gamma   90.00
#
_symmetry.space_group_name_H-M   'P 1'
#
loop_
_entity.id
_entity.type
_entity.pdbx_description
1 polymer ?
#
loop_
_entity_poly.entity_id
_entity_poly.type
_entity_poly.pdbx_seq_one_letter_code
_entity_poly.pdbx_strand_id
1 'polypeptide(L)'
;MSDLGGCIHIYVEAEHKVFIVPNATKNSSDVKALLDVYTIWREIGQLDGIKVGLVGDLANGRTVRSLAYLLSKYQNVKLYFVSPDVVRMKDDIKDYLTSKGVEWEETADLMEVASECDVVYQTRIQKERFSERIDLYEQARGKYIVDKNVLAVMQKHAVVMHPLPRLDEITVDVDSDPRAAYFRQAKNGLYIRMALLKVLLVGW
;
A
#
# COMPACT_ATOMS: atom_id res chain seq x y z
N MET A 1 -29.80 -9.89 17.30
CA MET A 1 -28.54 -10.20 18.01
C MET A 1 -27.87 -11.35 17.29
N SER A 2 -27.01 -11.05 16.34
CA SER A 2 -26.20 -12.03 15.61
C SER A 2 -24.78 -11.49 15.55
N ASP A 3 -23.93 -12.16 16.30
CA ASP A 3 -22.47 -12.13 16.38
C ASP A 3 -21.74 -11.30 15.30
N LEU A 4 -21.39 -10.04 15.64
CA LEU A 4 -20.41 -9.21 14.93
C LEU A 4 -19.05 -9.36 15.62
N GLY A 5 -18.47 -10.56 15.55
CA GLY A 5 -17.12 -10.80 16.02
C GLY A 5 -16.09 -10.06 15.17
N GLY A 6 -15.52 -8.97 15.70
CA GLY A 6 -14.16 -8.51 15.35
C GLY A 6 -13.98 -7.26 14.49
N CYS A 7 -15.03 -6.54 14.07
CA CYS A 7 -14.86 -5.35 13.22
C CYS A 7 -14.50 -4.08 14.02
N ILE A 8 -13.32 -3.49 13.77
CA ILE A 8 -13.01 -2.11 14.20
C ILE A 8 -13.54 -1.16 13.13
N HIS A 9 -14.69 -0.52 13.37
CA HIS A 9 -15.19 0.55 12.52
C HIS A 9 -14.39 1.84 12.77
N ILE A 10 -13.72 2.40 11.76
CA ILE A 10 -12.88 3.60 11.91
C ILE A 10 -13.47 4.76 11.12
N TYR A 11 -14.20 5.64 11.81
CA TYR A 11 -14.79 6.84 11.23
C TYR A 11 -13.78 7.98 11.23
N VAL A 12 -13.46 8.52 10.06
CA VAL A 12 -12.64 9.74 9.93
C VAL A 12 -13.57 10.95 9.78
N GLU A 13 -14.03 11.50 10.91
CA GLU A 13 -14.65 12.83 10.95
C GLU A 13 -13.58 13.90 10.78
N ALA A 14 -13.16 14.12 9.53
CA ALA A 14 -12.56 15.39 9.13
C ALA A 14 -13.44 16.11 8.09
N GLU A 15 -14.30 15.40 7.34
CA GLU A 15 -15.07 15.96 6.21
C GLU A 15 -16.45 15.29 5.97
N HIS A 16 -17.12 14.76 7.00
CA HIS A 16 -18.49 14.17 6.90
C HIS A 16 -18.64 12.93 5.99
N LYS A 17 -17.58 12.14 5.76
CA LYS A 17 -17.68 10.87 4.99
C LYS A 17 -17.28 9.67 5.87
N VAL A 18 -18.12 8.63 5.85
CA VAL A 18 -17.94 7.40 6.62
C VAL A 18 -16.97 6.47 5.88
N PHE A 19 -15.93 6.02 6.57
CA PHE A 19 -14.98 5.02 6.11
C PHE A 19 -15.09 3.79 7.01
N ILE A 20 -15.26 2.60 6.46
CA ILE A 20 -15.42 1.37 7.25
C ILE A 20 -14.31 0.42 6.84
N VAL A 21 -13.49 -0.01 7.80
CA VAL A 21 -12.50 -1.07 7.54
C VAL A 21 -12.84 -2.30 8.39
N PRO A 22 -13.24 -3.42 7.77
CA PRO A 22 -13.50 -4.65 8.51
C PRO A 22 -12.23 -5.19 9.18
N ASN A 23 -12.32 -5.58 10.45
CA ASN A 23 -11.35 -6.40 11.19
C ASN A 23 -9.90 -5.89 11.28
N ALA A 24 -9.66 -4.60 11.51
CA ALA A 24 -8.32 -4.14 11.88
C ALA A 24 -7.89 -4.71 13.24
N THR A 25 -6.64 -5.18 13.38
CA THR A 25 -6.11 -5.64 14.69
C THR A 25 -5.24 -4.56 15.34
N LYS A 26 -4.79 -4.78 16.60
CA LYS A 26 -4.08 -3.78 17.42
C LYS A 26 -2.61 -3.56 17.02
N ASN A 27 -2.11 -4.14 15.92
CA ASN A 27 -0.69 -4.04 15.58
C ASN A 27 -0.38 -2.76 14.80
N SER A 28 0.86 -2.27 14.96
CA SER A 28 1.31 -1.02 14.32
C SER A 28 1.31 -1.05 12.78
N SER A 29 1.43 -2.24 12.18
CA SER A 29 1.27 -2.45 10.74
C SER A 29 -0.17 -2.27 10.28
N ASP A 30 -1.15 -2.60 11.12
CA ASP A 30 -2.56 -2.54 10.77
C ASP A 30 -3.03 -1.08 10.74
N VAL A 31 -2.59 -0.27 11.70
CA VAL A 31 -2.83 1.18 11.71
C VAL A 31 -2.21 1.86 10.47
N LYS A 32 -1.07 1.36 10.00
CA LYS A 32 -0.46 1.84 8.76
C LYS A 32 -1.25 1.42 7.53
N ALA A 33 -1.71 0.18 7.47
CA ALA A 33 -2.54 -0.28 6.36
C ALA A 33 -3.88 0.48 6.29
N LEU A 34 -4.48 0.81 7.43
CA LEU A 34 -5.68 1.65 7.52
C LEU A 34 -5.47 3.05 6.93
N LEU A 35 -4.34 3.66 7.27
CA LEU A 35 -3.92 4.91 6.67
C LEU A 35 -3.78 4.81 5.16
N ASP A 36 -3.17 3.72 4.68
CA ASP A 36 -2.90 3.54 3.27
C ASP A 36 -4.22 3.40 2.49
N VAL A 37 -5.13 2.54 2.95
CA VAL A 37 -6.45 2.39 2.32
C VAL A 37 -7.25 3.70 2.38
N TYR A 38 -7.22 4.44 3.50
CA TYR A 38 -7.85 5.76 3.58
C TYR A 38 -7.27 6.73 2.56
N THR A 39 -5.96 6.73 2.37
CA THR A 39 -5.30 7.59 1.39
C THR A 39 -5.70 7.21 -0.03
N ILE A 40 -5.72 5.91 -0.37
CA ILE A 40 -6.20 5.45 -1.67
C ILE A 40 -7.62 5.96 -1.93
N TRP A 41 -8.53 5.77 -0.97
CA TRP A 41 -9.91 6.25 -1.10
C TRP A 41 -10.00 7.78 -1.26
N ARG A 42 -9.16 8.55 -0.56
CA ARG A 42 -9.11 10.02 -0.68
C ARG A 42 -8.62 10.48 -2.05
N GLU A 43 -7.63 9.80 -2.61
CA GLU A 43 -6.99 10.18 -3.88
C GLU A 43 -7.78 9.67 -5.10
N ILE A 44 -8.25 8.42 -5.05
CA ILE A 44 -8.95 7.75 -6.16
C ILE A 44 -10.47 7.93 -6.09
N GLY A 45 -11.03 8.15 -4.90
CA GLY A 45 -12.47 8.31 -4.67
C GLY A 45 -13.25 7.01 -4.45
N GLN A 46 -12.62 5.86 -4.72
CA GLN A 46 -13.21 4.52 -4.54
C GLN A 46 -12.14 3.49 -4.16
N LEU A 47 -12.59 2.30 -3.75
CA LEU A 47 -11.74 1.16 -3.41
C LEU A 47 -12.11 -0.13 -4.15
N ASP A 48 -13.36 -0.25 -4.61
CA ASP A 48 -13.75 -1.33 -5.50
C ASP A 48 -13.26 -1.04 -6.93
N GLY A 49 -12.89 -2.10 -7.66
CA GLY A 49 -12.51 -2.02 -9.07
C GLY A 49 -11.11 -1.45 -9.34
N ILE A 50 -10.32 -1.16 -8.32
CA ILE A 50 -9.01 -0.52 -8.49
C ILE A 50 -7.91 -1.53 -8.82
N LYS A 51 -6.92 -1.08 -9.58
CA LYS A 51 -5.67 -1.78 -9.87
C LYS A 51 -4.53 -1.21 -9.04
N VAL A 52 -3.84 -2.05 -8.28
CA VAL A 52 -2.78 -1.63 -7.35
C VAL A 52 -1.50 -2.39 -7.61
N GLY A 53 -0.43 -1.66 -7.94
CA GLY A 53 0.93 -2.18 -8.05
C GLY A 53 1.67 -2.03 -6.73
N LEU A 54 2.08 -3.15 -6.13
CA LEU A 54 2.93 -3.19 -4.94
C LEU A 54 4.36 -3.47 -5.37
N VAL A 55 5.26 -2.51 -5.11
CA VAL A 55 6.61 -2.49 -5.69
C VAL A 55 7.70 -2.47 -4.61
N GLY A 56 8.74 -3.29 -4.75
CA GLY A 56 9.93 -3.29 -3.88
C GLY A 56 10.08 -4.53 -2.99
N ASP A 57 10.27 -4.34 -1.68
CA ASP A 57 10.44 -5.43 -0.70
C ASP A 57 9.09 -5.96 -0.19
N LEU A 58 8.58 -6.98 -0.88
CA LEU A 58 7.30 -7.60 -0.60
C LEU A 58 7.40 -8.75 0.42
N ALA A 59 8.58 -9.35 0.54
CA ALA A 59 8.84 -10.43 1.49
C ALA A 59 8.79 -9.94 2.94
N ASN A 60 9.39 -8.77 3.22
CA ASN A 60 9.60 -8.26 4.57
C ASN A 60 8.72 -7.07 4.92
N GLY A 61 8.11 -6.42 3.92
CA GLY A 61 7.24 -5.28 4.12
C GLY A 61 5.94 -5.64 4.84
N ARG A 62 5.91 -5.53 6.17
CA ARG A 62 4.68 -5.75 6.96
C ARG A 62 3.52 -4.88 6.49
N THR A 63 3.79 -3.62 6.11
CA THR A 63 2.77 -2.69 5.64
C THR A 63 2.17 -3.15 4.32
N VAL A 64 2.99 -3.53 3.34
CA VAL A 64 2.50 -3.94 2.01
C VAL A 64 1.68 -5.23 2.06
N ARG A 65 2.07 -6.17 2.92
CA ARG A 65 1.30 -7.40 3.17
C ARG A 65 -0.05 -7.10 3.83
N SER A 66 -0.07 -6.21 4.82
CA SER A 66 -1.29 -5.79 5.51
C SER A 66 -2.22 -5.02 4.56
N LEU A 67 -1.65 -4.19 3.68
CA LEU A 67 -2.39 -3.48 2.63
C LEU A 67 -3.02 -4.47 1.63
N ALA A 68 -2.27 -5.45 1.13
CA ALA A 68 -2.80 -6.49 0.25
C ALA A 68 -3.97 -7.25 0.90
N TYR A 69 -3.86 -7.60 2.18
CA TYR A 69 -4.93 -8.25 2.94
C TYR A 69 -6.18 -7.36 3.08
N LEU A 70 -6.02 -6.07 3.36
CA LEU A 70 -7.15 -5.14 3.47
C LEU A 70 -7.80 -4.86 2.11
N LEU A 71 -7.01 -4.70 1.06
CA LEU A 71 -7.50 -4.51 -0.30
C LEU A 71 -8.30 -5.73 -0.78
N SER A 72 -7.95 -6.92 -0.31
CA SER A 72 -8.70 -8.17 -0.60
C SER A 72 -10.15 -8.16 -0.10
N LYS A 73 -10.55 -7.17 0.70
CA LYS A 73 -11.93 -7.04 1.22
C LYS A 73 -12.85 -6.29 0.27
N TYR A 74 -12.29 -5.62 -0.73
CA TYR A 74 -13.02 -4.84 -1.73
C TYR A 74 -13.24 -5.67 -2.99
N GLN A 75 -14.27 -5.32 -3.74
CA GLN A 75 -14.71 -6.05 -4.92
C GLN A 75 -13.87 -5.68 -6.15
N ASN A 76 -13.59 -6.66 -7.00
CA ASN A 76 -12.94 -6.46 -8.29
C ASN A 76 -11.59 -5.70 -8.23
N VAL A 77 -10.85 -5.84 -7.11
CA VAL A 77 -9.49 -5.32 -7.01
C VAL A 77 -8.53 -6.27 -7.74
N LYS A 78 -7.61 -5.71 -8.53
CA LYS A 78 -6.46 -6.46 -9.08
C LYS A 78 -5.16 -5.98 -8.46
N LEU A 79 -4.34 -6.92 -7.98
CA LEU A 79 -3.04 -6.63 -7.38
C LEU A 79 -1.88 -7.07 -8.29
N TYR A 80 -0.90 -6.20 -8.49
CA TYR A 80 0.33 -6.53 -9.18
C TYR A 80 1.49 -6.54 -8.18
N PHE A 81 2.31 -7.58 -8.20
CA PHE A 81 3.51 -7.69 -7.37
C PHE A 81 4.75 -7.52 -8.24
N VAL A 82 5.52 -6.46 -7.95
CA VAL A 82 6.76 -6.14 -8.66
C VAL A 82 7.90 -6.09 -7.67
N SER A 83 8.76 -7.10 -7.67
CA SER A 83 9.82 -7.22 -6.66
C SER A 83 11.04 -7.96 -7.17
N PRO A 84 12.24 -7.65 -6.66
CA PRO A 84 13.42 -8.49 -6.90
C PRO A 84 13.19 -9.90 -6.34
N ASP A 85 13.78 -10.92 -6.98
CA ASP A 85 13.53 -12.34 -6.63
C ASP A 85 13.79 -12.66 -5.16
N VAL A 86 14.78 -11.99 -4.57
CA VAL A 86 15.20 -12.17 -3.18
C VAL A 86 14.20 -11.64 -2.14
N VAL A 87 13.20 -10.85 -2.56
CA VAL A 87 12.21 -10.21 -1.68
C VAL A 87 10.78 -10.31 -2.25
N ARG A 88 10.48 -11.41 -2.93
CA ARG A 88 9.14 -11.69 -3.49
C ARG A 88 8.05 -11.82 -2.42
N MET A 89 6.80 -11.54 -2.84
CA MET A 89 5.65 -11.78 -1.98
C MET A 89 5.58 -13.26 -1.61
N LYS A 90 5.45 -13.55 -0.31
CA LYS A 90 5.41 -14.92 0.20
C LYS A 90 4.06 -15.58 -0.12
N ASP A 91 4.08 -16.91 -0.19
CA ASP A 91 2.94 -17.72 -0.63
C ASP A 91 1.72 -17.56 0.27
N ASP A 92 1.89 -17.32 1.58
CA ASP A 92 0.77 -17.13 2.50
C ASP A 92 -0.17 -15.99 2.09
N ILE A 93 0.35 -14.91 1.49
CA ILE A 93 -0.49 -13.82 0.96
C ILE A 93 -1.11 -14.22 -0.39
N LYS A 94 -0.33 -14.86 -1.27
CA LYS A 94 -0.81 -15.27 -2.61
C LYS A 94 -1.92 -16.32 -2.52
N ASP A 95 -1.75 -17.31 -1.65
CA ASP A 95 -2.74 -18.34 -1.35
C ASP A 95 -3.99 -17.72 -0.73
N TYR A 96 -3.81 -16.76 0.18
CA TYR A 96 -4.93 -16.04 0.77
C TYR A 96 -5.75 -15.28 -0.28
N LEU A 97 -5.11 -14.52 -1.17
CA LEU A 97 -5.77 -13.78 -2.24
C LEU A 97 -6.51 -14.73 -3.20
N THR A 98 -5.86 -15.82 -3.60
CA THR A 98 -6.46 -16.88 -4.43
C THR A 98 -7.69 -17.47 -3.75
N SER A 99 -7.61 -17.79 -2.45
CA SER A 99 -8.76 -18.33 -1.68
C SER A 99 -9.95 -17.35 -1.58
N LYS A 100 -9.69 -16.06 -1.80
CA LYS A 100 -10.70 -14.99 -1.81
C LYS A 100 -11.16 -14.61 -3.21
N GLY A 101 -10.62 -15.24 -4.25
CA GLY A 101 -10.95 -14.92 -5.64
C GLY A 101 -10.48 -13.54 -6.08
N VAL A 102 -9.47 -12.97 -5.41
CA VAL A 102 -8.88 -11.68 -5.80
C VAL A 102 -7.89 -11.93 -6.92
N GLU A 103 -8.01 -11.16 -8.01
CA GLU A 103 -7.05 -11.24 -9.11
C GLU A 103 -5.70 -10.69 -8.66
N TRP A 104 -4.64 -11.46 -8.87
CA TRP A 104 -3.29 -11.00 -8.63
C TRP A 104 -2.32 -11.56 -9.66
N GLU A 105 -1.25 -10.81 -9.89
CA GLU A 105 -0.22 -11.16 -10.86
C GLU A 105 1.15 -10.76 -10.31
N GLU A 106 2.17 -11.54 -10.65
CA GLU A 106 3.55 -11.23 -10.31
C GLU A 106 4.37 -11.02 -11.59
N THR A 107 5.03 -9.87 -11.70
CA THR A 107 5.76 -9.46 -12.90
C THR A 107 7.03 -8.71 -12.54
N ALA A 108 8.00 -8.73 -13.44
CA ALA A 108 9.23 -7.96 -13.33
C ALA A 108 9.14 -6.60 -14.06
N ASP A 109 8.06 -6.31 -14.79
CA ASP A 109 7.90 -5.09 -15.58
C ASP A 109 7.17 -4.00 -14.80
N LEU A 110 7.95 -3.04 -14.27
CA LEU A 110 7.39 -1.88 -13.58
C LEU A 110 6.65 -0.92 -14.52
N MET A 111 7.08 -0.79 -15.76
CA MET A 111 6.52 0.18 -16.70
C MET A 111 5.13 -0.26 -17.16
N GLU A 112 4.96 -1.56 -17.44
CA GLU A 112 3.67 -2.17 -17.74
C GLU A 112 2.70 -1.95 -16.59
N VAL A 113 3.09 -2.34 -15.37
CA VAL A 113 2.24 -2.18 -14.17
C VAL A 113 1.88 -0.73 -13.92
N ALA A 114 2.84 0.19 -14.02
CA ALA A 114 2.59 1.62 -13.83
C ALA A 114 1.62 2.19 -14.86
N SER A 115 1.62 1.68 -16.10
CA SER A 115 0.69 2.12 -17.15
C SER A 115 -0.77 1.70 -16.91
N GLU A 116 -0.98 0.62 -16.15
CA GLU A 116 -2.32 0.09 -15.90
C GLU A 116 -2.90 0.45 -14.53
N CYS A 117 -2.05 0.69 -13.53
CA CYS A 117 -2.49 0.82 -12.14
C CYS A 117 -3.06 2.20 -11.80
N ASP A 118 -4.05 2.21 -10.91
CA ASP A 118 -4.55 3.41 -10.24
C ASP A 118 -3.64 3.83 -9.09
N VAL A 119 -2.94 2.87 -8.47
CA VAL A 119 -2.03 3.10 -7.36
C VAL A 119 -0.73 2.36 -7.58
N VAL A 120 0.39 3.07 -7.56
CA VAL A 120 1.74 2.50 -7.44
C VAL A 120 2.22 2.70 -6.00
N TYR A 121 2.19 1.63 -5.21
CA TYR A 121 2.65 1.63 -3.82
C TYR A 121 4.10 1.12 -3.78
N GLN A 122 5.04 2.06 -3.75
CA GLN A 122 6.47 1.78 -3.70
C GLN A 122 6.92 1.51 -2.26
N THR A 123 7.88 0.60 -2.10
CA THR A 123 8.56 0.32 -0.84
C THR A 123 10.07 0.32 -1.02
N ARG A 124 10.80 0.66 0.05
CA ARG A 124 12.26 0.57 0.09
C ARG A 124 12.73 -0.88 0.25
N ILE A 125 13.88 -1.21 -0.34
CA ILE A 125 14.61 -2.44 -0.02
C ILE A 125 15.31 -2.26 1.34
N GLN A 126 14.99 -3.12 2.31
CA GLN A 126 15.51 -3.00 3.67
C GLN A 126 16.90 -3.62 3.80
N LYS A 127 17.97 -2.81 3.70
CA LYS A 127 19.37 -3.27 3.84
C LYS A 127 19.59 -4.13 5.08
N GLU A 128 18.98 -3.73 6.19
CA GLU A 128 19.05 -4.41 7.48
C GLU A 128 18.51 -5.86 7.48
N ARG A 129 17.79 -6.29 6.44
CA ARG A 129 17.24 -7.65 6.31
C ARG A 129 18.16 -8.63 5.59
N PHE A 130 19.21 -8.13 4.96
CA PHE A 130 20.13 -8.95 4.18
C PHE A 130 21.32 -9.46 5.01
N SER A 131 21.54 -8.93 6.21
CA SER A 131 22.64 -9.31 7.10
C SER A 131 23.99 -9.32 6.36
N GLU A 132 24.67 -10.46 6.28
CA GLU A 132 25.95 -10.62 5.57
C GLU A 132 25.79 -10.76 4.04
N ARG A 133 24.57 -10.96 3.52
CA ARG A 133 24.25 -11.11 2.09
C ARG A 133 24.11 -9.77 1.38
N ILE A 134 25.13 -8.93 1.51
CA ILE A 134 25.16 -7.56 0.99
C ILE A 134 25.10 -7.55 -0.55
N ASP A 135 25.68 -8.55 -1.19
CA ASP A 135 25.62 -8.78 -2.63
C ASP A 135 24.18 -8.87 -3.16
N LEU A 136 23.30 -9.59 -2.46
CA LEU A 136 21.88 -9.69 -2.82
C LEU A 136 21.13 -8.37 -2.59
N TYR A 137 21.52 -7.61 -1.57
CA TYR A 137 20.96 -6.28 -1.34
C TYR A 137 21.31 -5.33 -2.49
N GLU A 138 22.57 -5.27 -2.89
CA GLU A 138 23.00 -4.35 -3.97
C GLU A 138 22.39 -4.73 -5.33
N GLN A 139 22.10 -6.02 -5.57
CA GLN A 139 21.36 -6.46 -6.77
C GLN A 139 19.86 -6.08 -6.74
N ALA A 140 19.26 -6.04 -5.55
CA ALA A 140 17.85 -5.73 -5.36
C ALA A 140 17.58 -4.22 -5.31
N ARG A 141 18.48 -3.48 -4.65
CA ARG A 141 18.41 -2.03 -4.49
C ARG A 141 18.53 -1.36 -5.86
N GLY A 142 17.67 -0.38 -6.13
CA GLY A 142 17.71 0.38 -7.39
C GLY A 142 17.21 -0.39 -8.62
N LYS A 143 16.76 -1.65 -8.49
CA LYS A 143 16.15 -2.39 -9.59
C LYS A 143 14.81 -1.78 -10.03
N TYR A 144 14.03 -1.31 -9.06
CA TYR A 144 12.73 -0.69 -9.29
C TYR A 144 12.74 0.71 -8.71
N ILE A 145 12.85 1.70 -9.59
CA ILE A 145 12.91 3.12 -9.27
C ILE A 145 11.71 3.80 -9.92
N VAL A 146 10.94 4.55 -9.13
CA VAL A 146 9.91 5.44 -9.65
C VAL A 146 10.56 6.78 -10.01
N ASP A 147 10.64 7.05 -11.30
CA ASP A 147 11.19 8.27 -11.88
C ASP A 147 10.18 8.96 -12.82
N LYS A 148 10.61 9.99 -13.53
CA LYS A 148 9.77 10.67 -14.54
C LYS A 148 9.32 9.78 -15.70
N ASN A 149 10.06 8.73 -16.04
CA ASN A 149 9.67 7.82 -17.11
C ASN A 149 8.49 6.97 -16.66
N VAL A 150 8.53 6.46 -15.41
CA VAL A 150 7.40 5.78 -14.79
C VAL A 150 6.18 6.72 -14.74
N LEU A 151 6.37 7.96 -14.29
CA LEU A 151 5.31 8.97 -14.28
C LEU A 151 4.74 9.25 -15.69
N ALA A 152 5.55 9.18 -16.74
CA ALA A 152 5.10 9.47 -18.11
C ALA A 152 4.13 8.41 -18.66
N VAL A 153 4.23 7.15 -18.21
CA VAL A 153 3.33 6.07 -18.63
C VAL A 153 2.12 5.90 -17.71
N MET A 154 2.20 6.39 -16.48
CA MET A 154 1.10 6.32 -15.52
C MET A 154 -0.15 7.07 -16.00
N GLN A 155 -1.32 6.53 -15.64
CA GLN A 155 -2.59 7.22 -15.84
C GLN A 155 -2.61 8.58 -15.12
N LYS A 156 -3.38 9.53 -15.67
CA LYS A 156 -3.44 10.90 -15.13
C LYS A 156 -4.06 10.95 -13.73
N HIS A 157 -5.00 10.07 -13.44
CA HIS A 157 -5.68 9.97 -12.14
C HIS A 157 -4.95 9.08 -11.14
N ALA A 158 -3.95 8.31 -11.58
CA ALA A 158 -3.23 7.39 -10.72
C ALA A 158 -2.36 8.13 -9.71
N VAL A 159 -2.00 7.45 -8.61
CA VAL A 159 -1.14 8.02 -7.56
C VAL A 159 0.04 7.14 -7.21
N VAL A 160 1.14 7.78 -6.82
CA VAL A 160 2.33 7.15 -6.25
C VAL A 160 2.28 7.30 -4.74
N MET A 161 2.30 6.17 -4.04
CA MET A 161 2.28 6.09 -2.57
C MET A 161 3.55 5.42 -2.05
N HIS A 162 3.94 5.78 -0.81
CA HIS A 162 5.14 5.25 -0.18
C HIS A 162 5.04 5.38 1.36
N PRO A 163 5.33 4.33 2.14
CA PRO A 163 5.16 4.35 3.59
C PRO A 163 6.14 5.28 4.34
N LEU A 164 7.22 5.67 3.67
CA LEU A 164 8.37 6.46 4.17
C LEU A 164 9.13 5.80 5.35
N PRO A 165 10.39 6.18 5.60
CA PRO A 165 11.24 7.05 4.79
C PRO A 165 11.64 6.39 3.46
N ARG A 166 11.83 7.20 2.42
CA ARG A 166 12.35 6.72 1.13
C ARG A 166 13.87 6.89 1.04
N LEU A 167 14.52 6.11 0.19
CA LEU A 167 15.92 6.29 -0.20
C LEU A 167 16.00 6.71 -1.68
N ASP A 168 16.41 5.81 -2.54
CA ASP A 168 16.65 5.99 -3.97
C ASP A 168 15.58 5.34 -4.86
N GLU A 169 14.62 4.62 -4.27
CA GLU A 169 13.51 3.98 -4.98
C GLU A 169 12.46 4.95 -5.54
N ILE A 170 12.52 6.24 -5.18
CA ILE A 170 11.73 7.32 -5.81
C ILE A 170 12.66 8.53 -5.98
N THR A 171 12.80 9.03 -7.20
CA THR A 171 13.64 10.19 -7.48
C THR A 171 13.00 11.49 -6.99
N VAL A 172 13.83 12.48 -6.64
CA VAL A 172 13.35 13.75 -6.03
C VAL A 172 12.48 14.57 -6.97
N ASP A 173 12.67 14.43 -8.28
CA ASP A 173 11.90 15.17 -9.26
C ASP A 173 10.44 14.68 -9.41
N VAL A 174 10.12 13.51 -8.85
CA VAL A 174 8.74 13.01 -8.69
C VAL A 174 7.94 13.85 -7.70
N ASP A 175 8.59 14.52 -6.74
CA ASP A 175 7.92 15.27 -5.66
C ASP A 175 7.02 16.39 -6.16
N SER A 176 7.37 16.95 -7.31
CA SER A 176 6.62 18.04 -7.96
C SER A 176 5.39 17.56 -8.72
N ASP A 177 5.26 16.24 -8.98
CA ASP A 177 4.12 15.69 -9.69
C ASP A 177 2.88 15.63 -8.77
N PRO A 178 1.69 16.09 -9.22
CA PRO A 178 0.48 16.06 -8.40
C PRO A 178 0.10 14.63 -7.93
N ARG A 179 0.49 13.60 -8.68
CA ARG A 179 0.24 12.20 -8.37
C ARG A 179 1.11 11.66 -7.24
N ALA A 180 2.16 12.38 -6.83
CA ALA A 180 2.99 12.04 -5.68
C ALA A 180 2.23 12.24 -4.37
N ALA A 181 1.62 11.17 -3.84
CA ALA A 181 0.72 11.21 -2.71
C ALA A 181 1.40 10.90 -1.35
N TYR A 182 2.65 10.43 -1.32
CA TYR A 182 3.30 9.95 -0.09
C TYR A 182 3.44 10.99 1.04
N PHE A 183 3.56 12.30 0.73
CA PHE A 183 3.49 13.33 1.77
C PHE A 183 2.07 13.57 2.28
N ARG A 184 1.06 13.50 1.40
CA ARG A 184 -0.36 13.58 1.78
C ARG A 184 -0.76 12.35 2.60
N GLN A 185 -0.27 11.17 2.24
CA GLN A 185 -0.35 9.93 3.00
C GLN A 185 0.23 10.10 4.41
N ALA A 186 1.43 10.69 4.56
CA ALA A 186 1.99 10.93 5.88
C ALA A 186 1.10 11.85 6.74
N LYS A 187 0.54 12.91 6.15
CA LYS A 187 -0.42 13.83 6.80
C LYS A 187 -1.72 13.12 7.19
N ASN A 188 -2.25 12.27 6.32
CA ASN A 188 -3.43 11.44 6.60
C ASN A 188 -3.23 10.54 7.83
N GLY A 189 -1.97 10.17 8.13
CA GLY A 189 -1.62 9.37 9.30
C GLY A 189 -1.91 10.07 10.61
N LEU A 190 -1.93 11.39 10.64
CA LEU A 190 -2.36 12.16 11.81
C LEU A 190 -3.86 11.96 12.05
N TYR A 191 -4.68 12.18 11.02
CA TYR A 191 -6.14 12.10 11.11
C TYR A 191 -6.63 10.70 11.50
N ILE A 192 -6.05 9.65 10.92
CA ILE A 192 -6.40 8.26 11.25
C ILE A 192 -6.07 7.94 12.71
N ARG A 193 -4.93 8.39 13.21
CA ARG A 193 -4.56 8.18 14.62
C ARG A 193 -5.45 8.95 15.58
N MET A 194 -5.80 10.20 15.24
CA MET A 194 -6.75 10.99 16.03
C MET A 194 -8.11 10.32 16.11
N ALA A 195 -8.64 9.84 14.97
CA ALA A 195 -9.89 9.09 14.91
C ALA A 195 -9.84 7.82 15.76
N LEU A 196 -8.78 7.02 15.63
CA LEU A 196 -8.58 5.81 16.43
C LEU A 196 -8.54 6.11 17.94
N LEU A 197 -7.82 7.14 18.36
CA LEU A 197 -7.74 7.53 19.78
C LEU A 197 -9.09 8.01 20.31
N LYS A 198 -9.86 8.79 19.54
CA LYS A 198 -11.22 9.22 19.90
C LYS A 198 -12.10 8.00 20.19
N VAL A 199 -12.17 7.06 19.24
CA VAL A 199 -13.00 5.84 19.37
C VAL A 199 -12.57 4.99 20.57
N LEU A 200 -11.27 4.84 20.82
CA LEU A 200 -10.76 4.00 21.91
C LEU A 200 -10.96 4.60 23.30
N LEU A 201 -10.83 5.93 23.45
CA LEU A 201 -10.82 6.60 24.75
C LEU A 201 -12.19 7.14 25.15
N VAL A 202 -12.94 7.66 24.17
CA VAL A 202 -14.22 8.33 24.42
C VAL A 202 -15.39 7.41 24.11
N GLY A 203 -15.14 6.33 23.35
CA GLY A 203 -16.23 5.58 22.72
C GLY A 203 -16.85 6.42 21.61
N TRP A 204 -18.13 6.17 21.36
CA TRP A 204 -18.91 6.90 20.37
C TRP A 204 -19.54 8.15 20.98
#